data_AF-A0A7V3DJA1-F1
#
_entry.id   AF-A0A7V3DJA1-F1
#
_cell.length_a   1.000
_cell.length_b   1.000
_cell.length_c   1.000
_cell.angle_alpha   90.00
_cell.angle_beta   90.00
_cell.angle_gamma   90.00
#
_symmetry.space_group_name_H-M   'P 1'
#
loop_
_entity.id
_entity.type
_entity.pdbx_description
1 polymer ?
#
loop_
_entity_poly.entity_id
_entity_poly.type
_entity_poly.pdbx_seq_one_letter_code
_entity_poly.pdbx_strand_id
1 'polypeptide(L)' 'MERGFLEEVSSRSGQSLNGCYQCLSCGGGCPVVEAMDYNPNQIIRMVQRGMRQEVLS' A
#
# COMPACT_ATOMS: atom_id res chain seq x y z
N MET A 1 -1.78 -15.65 -17.62
CA MET A 1 -2.51 -14.69 -16.77
C MET A 1 -1.53 -13.62 -16.35
N GLU A 2 -1.79 -12.36 -16.67
CA GLU A 2 -1.05 -11.24 -16.06
C GLU A 2 -1.26 -11.27 -14.54
N ARG A 3 -0.20 -11.07 -13.76
CA ARG A 3 -0.30 -10.92 -12.30
C ARG A 3 -0.90 -9.56 -11.99
N GLY A 4 -1.93 -9.52 -11.13
CA GLY A 4 -2.52 -8.26 -10.68
C GLY A 4 -1.52 -7.43 -9.87
N PHE A 5 -1.66 -6.09 -9.87
CA PHE A 5 -0.73 -5.19 -9.18
C PHE A 5 -0.53 -5.55 -7.70
N LEU A 6 -1.62 -5.90 -7.00
CA LEU A 6 -1.58 -6.39 -5.62
C LEU A 6 -0.70 -7.63 -5.45
N GLU A 7 -0.81 -8.60 -6.36
CA GLU A 7 -0.07 -9.86 -6.31
C GLU A 7 1.43 -9.61 -6.54
N GLU A 8 1.77 -8.71 -7.46
CA GLU A 8 3.16 -8.29 -7.68
C GLU A 8 3.77 -7.63 -6.44
N VAL A 9 3.08 -6.64 -5.85
CA VAL A 9 3.60 -5.94 -4.67
C VAL A 9 3.70 -6.90 -3.48
N SER A 10 2.72 -7.79 -3.30
CA SER A 10 2.75 -8.81 -2.23
C SER A 10 3.93 -9.78 -2.43
N SER A 11 4.16 -10.24 -3.66
CA SER A 11 5.29 -11.12 -3.99
C SER A 11 6.65 -10.45 -3.78
N ARG A 12 6.80 -9.17 -4.14
CA ARG A 12 8.06 -8.43 -4.00
C ARG A 12 8.37 -8.04 -2.55
N SER A 13 7.34 -7.72 -1.77
CA SER A 13 7.50 -7.33 -0.36
C SER A 13 7.56 -8.53 0.60
N GLY A 14 7.10 -9.71 0.17
CA GLY A 14 6.93 -10.86 1.05
C GLY A 14 5.79 -10.68 2.06
N GLN A 15 4.92 -9.68 1.88
CA GLN A 15 3.82 -9.36 2.78
C GLN A 15 2.47 -9.59 2.12
N SER A 16 1.52 -10.13 2.88
CA SER A 16 0.12 -10.26 2.43
C SER A 16 -0.62 -8.95 2.63
N LEU A 17 -0.65 -8.11 1.58
CA LEU A 17 -1.33 -6.81 1.65
C LEU A 17 -2.85 -6.91 1.75
N ASN A 18 -3.46 -8.05 1.40
CA ASN A 18 -4.88 -8.31 1.62
C ASN A 18 -5.27 -8.35 3.11
N GLY A 19 -4.31 -8.60 4.00
CA GLY A 19 -4.53 -8.62 5.45
C GLY A 19 -4.58 -7.23 6.10
N CYS A 20 -4.41 -6.14 5.34
CA CYS A 20 -4.39 -4.79 5.90
C CYS A 20 -5.79 -4.37 6.42
N TYR A 21 -5.91 -4.21 7.73
CA TYR A 21 -7.15 -3.80 8.43
C TYR A 21 -7.47 -2.31 8.37
N GLN A 22 -6.58 -1.49 7.80
CA GLN A 22 -6.70 -0.02 7.84
C GLN A 22 -6.78 0.55 9.28
N CYS A 23 -6.06 -0.07 10.22
CA CYS A 23 -6.01 0.32 11.63
C CYS A 23 -5.19 1.60 11.92
N LEU A 24 -4.57 2.20 10.90
CA LEU A 24 -3.73 3.40 10.99
C LEU A 24 -2.42 3.26 11.79
N SER A 25 -2.09 2.09 12.34
CA SER A 25 -0.86 1.89 13.12
C SER A 25 0.40 2.28 12.36
N CYS A 26 0.50 1.94 11.07
CA CYS A 26 1.64 2.33 10.22
C CYS A 26 1.64 3.82 9.87
N GLY A 27 0.48 4.47 9.77
CA GLY A 27 0.38 5.92 9.57
C GLY A 27 0.82 6.68 10.81
N GLY A 28 0.30 6.32 11.98
CA GLY A 28 0.63 6.97 13.25
C GLY A 28 2.04 6.71 13.75
N GLY A 29 2.69 5.62 13.32
CA GLY A 29 4.07 5.30 13.71
C GLY A 29 5.14 5.90 12.80
N CYS A 30 4.78 6.45 11.64
CA CYS A 30 5.75 6.98 10.68
C CYS A 30 6.18 8.40 11.07
N PRO A 31 7.46 8.67 11.37
CA PRO A 31 7.92 9.99 11.83
C PRO A 31 7.85 11.08 10.77
N VAL A 32 7.60 10.72 9.51
CA VAL A 32 7.53 11.63 8.35
C VAL A 32 6.16 11.63 7.68
N VAL A 33 5.13 11.08 8.33
CA VAL A 33 3.79 10.94 7.74
C VAL A 33 3.19 12.26 7.27
N GLU A 34 3.44 13.35 8.01
CA GLU A 34 2.95 14.70 7.70
C GLU A 34 3.52 15.28 6.40
N ALA A 35 4.64 14.74 5.90
CA ALA A 35 5.27 15.17 4.66
C ALA A 35 4.85 14.29 3.46
N MET A 36 3.99 13.29 3.65
CA MET A 36 3.55 12.38 2.60
C MET A 36 2.22 12.85 1.99
N ASP A 37 2.06 12.71 0.67
CA ASP A 37 0.78 12.96 0.00
C ASP A 37 -0.29 11.91 0.39
N TYR A 38 0.16 10.68 0.64
CA TYR A 38 -0.66 9.56 1.09
C TYR A 38 0.03 8.79 2.21
N ASN A 39 -0.70 8.53 3.29
CA ASN A 39 -0.22 7.74 4.40
C ASN A 39 0.00 6.28 3.97
N PRO A 40 0.90 5.53 4.64
CA PRO A 40 1.21 4.15 4.28
C PRO A 40 0.00 3.24 4.13
N ASN A 41 -1.02 3.37 5.01
CA ASN A 41 -2.24 2.56 4.90
C ASN A 41 -3.08 2.91 3.66
N GLN A 42 -3.07 4.17 3.23
CA GLN A 42 -3.76 4.63 2.01
C GLN A 42 -3.07 4.05 0.78
N ILE A 43 -1.73 4.09 0.71
CA ILE A 43 -0.96 3.44 -0.35
C ILE A 43 -1.29 1.94 -0.44
N ILE A 44 -1.32 1.22 0.69
CA ILE A 44 -1.71 -0.19 0.71
C ILE A 44 -3.14 -0.39 0.16
N ARG A 45 -4.08 0.49 0.49
CA ARG A 45 -5.46 0.43 -0.02
C ARG A 45 -5.53 0.68 -1.53
N MET A 46 -4.70 1.57 -2.05
CA MET A 46 -4.59 1.83 -3.49
C MET A 46 -4.01 0.63 -4.24
N VAL A 47 -2.98 0.00 -3.67
CA VAL A 47 -2.41 -1.27 -4.20
C VAL A 47 -3.47 -2.37 -4.24
N GLN A 48 -4.25 -2.55 -3.17
CA GLN A 48 -5.38 -3.50 -3.13
C GLN A 48 -6.41 -3.24 -4.24
N ARG A 49 -6.60 -1.98 -4.63
CA ARG A 49 -7.54 -1.56 -5.70
C ARG A 49 -6.93 -1.60 -7.10
N GLY A 50 -5.66 -1.96 -7.24
CA GLY A 50 -4.98 -2.01 -8.54
C GLY A 50 -4.61 -0.63 -9.11
N MET A 51 -4.58 0.42 -8.29
CA MET A 51 -4.27 1.80 -8.69
C MET A 51 -2.77 2.01 -8.92
N ARG A 52 -2.22 1.29 -9.90
CA ARG A 52 -0.77 1.23 -10.16
C ARG A 52 -0.20 2.59 -10.56
N GLN A 53 -0.91 3.33 -11.40
CA GLN A 53 -0.40 4.59 -11.95
C GLN A 53 -0.30 5.64 -10.86
N GLU A 54 -1.31 5.73 -10.00
CA GLU A 54 -1.37 6.69 -8.90
C GLU A 54 -0.39 6.36 -7.77
N VAL A 55 -0.05 5.09 -7.56
CA VAL A 55 0.93 4.68 -6.54
C VAL A 55 2.38 4.91 -7.00
N LEU A 56 2.64 4.92 -8.31
CA LEU A 56 3.98 5.00 -8.89
C LEU A 56 4.26 6.32 -9.63
N SER A 57 3.35 7.30 -9.55
CA SER A 57 3.48 8.62 -10.17
C SER A 57 4.45 9.53 -9.44
#